data_AF-A0A6P1EHA7-F1
#
_entry.id   AF-A0A6P1EHA7-F1
#
_cell.length_a   1.000
_cell.length_b   1.000
_cell.length_c   1.000
_cell.angle_alpha   90.00
_cell.angle_beta   90.00
_cell.angle_gamma   90.00
#
_symmetry.space_group_name_H-M   'P 1'
#
loop_
_entity.id
_entity.type
_entity.pdbx_description
1 polymer ?
#
loop_
_entity_poly.entity_id
_entity_poly.type
_entity_poly.pdbx_seq_one_letter_code
_entity_poly.pdbx_strand_id
1 'polypeptide(L)'
;MEEVLGRLLLIAFLLIIASLPFNVVMLLWLRRDHPEVFTALGQPHTFGLGRHHHGNADYARFLFLRRHRQLGDARISRMADIQLGLLGIGAGAMLLMLVLILMWRP
;
A
#
# COMPACT_ATOMS: atom_id res chain seq x y z
N MET A 1 12.83 -26.02 5.19
CA MET A 1 12.61 -24.65 5.73
C MET A 1 12.95 -23.57 4.69
N GLU A 2 14.03 -23.70 3.91
CA GLU A 2 14.34 -22.79 2.78
C GLU A 2 13.19 -22.66 1.77
N GLU A 3 12.57 -23.77 1.38
CA GLU A 3 11.42 -23.76 0.44
C GLU A 3 10.22 -22.99 0.99
N VAL A 4 9.97 -23.08 2.31
CA VAL A 4 8.88 -22.36 2.98
C VAL A 4 9.16 -20.85 2.98
N LEU A 5 10.39 -20.45 3.31
CA LEU A 5 10.82 -19.05 3.26
C LEU A 5 10.74 -18.49 1.83
N GLY A 6 11.16 -19.26 0.83
CA GLY A 6 11.07 -18.88 -0.58
C GLY A 6 9.62 -18.65 -1.04
N ARG A 7 8.70 -19.53 -0.65
CA ARG A 7 7.26 -19.37 -0.95
C ARG A 7 6.66 -18.16 -0.25
N LEU A 8 7.00 -17.92 1.03
CA LEU A 8 6.54 -16.75 1.78
C LEU A 8 7.03 -15.44 1.16
N LEU A 9 8.30 -15.40 0.73
CA LEU A 9 8.87 -14.25 0.04
C LEU A 9 8.15 -13.98 -1.29
N LEU A 10 7.90 -15.03 -2.08
CA LEU A 10 7.15 -14.91 -3.34
C LEU A 10 5.73 -14.38 -3.09
N ILE A 11 5.03 -14.89 -2.08
CA ILE A 11 3.69 -14.41 -1.71
C ILE A 11 3.75 -12.92 -1.33
N ALA A 12 4.68 -12.52 -0.47
CA ALA A 12 4.83 -11.12 -0.07
C ALA A 12 5.11 -10.21 -1.28
N PHE A 13 5.97 -10.65 -2.19
CA PHE A 13 6.27 -9.92 -3.42
C PHE A 13 5.04 -9.78 -4.34
N LEU A 14 4.31 -10.87 -4.55
CA LEU A 14 3.08 -10.86 -5.35
C LEU A 14 2.01 -9.94 -4.75
N LEU A 15 1.89 -9.89 -3.42
CA LEU A 15 0.95 -8.99 -2.74
C LEU A 15 1.33 -7.51 -2.92
N ILE A 16 2.62 -7.18 -2.88
CA ILE A 16 3.11 -5.83 -3.17
C ILE A 16 2.78 -5.45 -4.61
N ILE A 17 3.08 -6.31 -5.59
CA ILE A 17 2.74 -6.07 -7.00
C ILE A 17 1.23 -5.91 -7.18
N ALA A 18 0.44 -6.79 -6.55
CA ALA A 18 -1.01 -6.74 -6.61
C ALA A 18 -1.57 -5.42 -6.06
N SER A 19 -0.88 -4.75 -5.14
CA SER A 19 -1.31 -3.46 -4.58
C SER A 19 -1.11 -2.26 -5.53
N LEU A 20 -0.21 -2.37 -6.52
CA LEU A 20 0.12 -1.29 -7.46
C LEU A 20 -1.07 -0.81 -8.31
N PRO A 21 -1.86 -1.67 -8.96
CA PRO A 21 -3.02 -1.21 -9.73
C PRO A 21 -4.05 -0.48 -8.86
N PHE A 22 -4.25 -0.92 -7.61
CA PHE A 22 -5.15 -0.25 -6.66
C PHE A 22 -4.66 1.17 -6.37
N ASN A 23 -3.36 1.34 -6.15
CA ASN A 23 -2.75 2.64 -5.95
C ASN A 23 -2.96 3.56 -7.18
N VAL A 24 -2.65 3.05 -8.39
CA VAL A 24 -2.82 3.82 -9.64
C VAL A 24 -4.26 4.29 -9.82
N VAL A 25 -5.23 3.37 -9.71
CA VAL A 25 -6.64 3.70 -9.90
C VAL A 25 -7.12 4.67 -8.81
N MET A 26 -6.68 4.48 -7.57
CA MET A 26 -7.05 5.36 -6.46
C MET A 26 -6.53 6.78 -6.65
N LEU A 27 -5.29 6.95 -7.10
CA LEU A 27 -4.75 8.28 -7.41
C LEU A 27 -5.46 8.93 -8.60
N LEU A 28 -5.82 8.16 -9.63
CA LEU A 28 -6.61 8.67 -10.76
C LEU A 28 -7.99 9.14 -10.32
N TRP A 29 -8.68 8.37 -9.47
CA TRP A 29 -9.98 8.75 -8.93
C TRP A 29 -9.89 9.94 -7.99
N LEU A 30 -8.91 9.99 -7.09
CA LEU A 30 -8.67 11.16 -6.24
C LEU A 30 -8.43 12.41 -7.08
N ARG A 31 -7.59 12.33 -8.11
CA ARG A 31 -7.29 13.47 -8.98
C ARG A 31 -8.53 13.96 -9.75
N ARG A 32 -9.40 13.04 -10.17
CA ARG A 32 -10.59 13.37 -10.98
C ARG A 32 -11.76 13.84 -10.12
N ASP A 33 -12.03 13.12 -9.04
CA ASP A 33 -13.27 13.23 -8.28
C ASP A 33 -13.10 14.07 -6.99
N HIS A 34 -11.86 14.19 -6.46
CA HIS A 34 -11.52 14.94 -5.24
C HIS A 34 -10.20 15.74 -5.42
N PRO A 35 -10.12 16.64 -6.42
CA PRO A 35 -8.87 17.32 -6.80
C PRO A 35 -8.24 18.15 -5.66
N GLU A 36 -9.06 18.69 -4.77
CA GLU A 36 -8.63 19.43 -3.58
C GLU A 36 -7.89 18.53 -2.58
N VAL A 37 -8.35 17.30 -2.40
CA VAL A 37 -7.69 16.30 -1.56
C VAL A 37 -6.39 15.84 -2.23
N PHE A 38 -6.42 15.56 -3.53
CA PHE A 38 -5.22 15.16 -4.28
C PHE A 38 -4.12 16.23 -4.21
N THR A 39 -4.49 17.51 -4.28
CA THR A 39 -3.55 18.63 -4.13
C THR A 39 -3.05 18.77 -2.69
N ALA A 40 -3.92 18.62 -1.69
CA ALA A 40 -3.53 18.67 -0.27
C ALA A 40 -2.59 17.53 0.13
N LEU A 41 -2.65 16.39 -0.56
CA LEU A 41 -1.71 15.28 -0.40
C LEU A 41 -0.37 15.51 -1.11
N GLY A 42 -0.09 16.71 -1.60
CA GLY A 42 1.18 17.01 -2.27
C GLY A 42 1.34 16.33 -3.63
N GLN A 43 0.22 16.02 -4.30
CA GLN A 43 0.17 15.40 -5.64
C GLN A 43 0.96 14.09 -5.72
N PRO A 44 0.53 13.05 -4.97
CA PRO A 44 1.23 11.77 -4.91
C PRO A 44 1.41 11.13 -6.29
N HIS A 45 2.49 10.37 -6.44
CA HIS A 45 2.87 9.71 -7.69
C HIS A 45 3.07 8.21 -7.49
N THR A 46 2.53 7.42 -8.41
CA THR A 46 2.67 5.95 -8.41
C THR A 46 4.02 5.46 -8.91
N PHE A 47 4.64 6.17 -9.86
CA PHE A 47 5.95 5.84 -10.42
C PHE A 47 6.76 7.10 -10.70
N GLY A 48 8.05 7.09 -10.34
CA GLY A 48 8.98 8.17 -10.66
C GLY A 48 10.19 8.21 -9.72
N LEU A 49 11.40 8.25 -10.30
CA LEU A 49 12.61 8.65 -9.60
C LEU A 49 12.66 10.19 -9.60
N GLY A 50 12.51 10.82 -8.43
CA GLY A 50 13.10 12.14 -8.22
C GLY A 50 12.21 13.38 -8.06
N ARG A 51 10.93 13.31 -7.69
CA ARG A 51 10.20 14.52 -7.24
C ARG A 51 9.32 14.25 -6.00
N HIS A 52 9.61 15.00 -4.93
CA HIS A 52 8.87 15.15 -3.67
C HIS A 52 8.27 13.88 -3.04
N HIS A 53 9.09 13.17 -2.25
CA HIS A 53 8.65 12.04 -1.42
C HIS A 53 7.58 12.39 -0.38
N HIS A 54 7.36 13.68 -0.10
CA HIS A 54 6.35 14.14 0.87
C HIS A 54 4.93 13.74 0.46
N GLY A 55 4.58 13.83 -0.84
CA GLY A 55 3.21 13.51 -1.26
C GLY A 55 2.86 12.03 -1.10
N ASN A 56 3.83 11.14 -1.29
CA ASN A 56 3.63 9.70 -1.05
C ASN A 56 3.53 9.37 0.45
N ALA A 57 4.25 10.10 1.31
CA ALA A 57 4.13 9.95 2.75
C ALA A 57 2.76 10.45 3.27
N ASP A 58 2.28 11.58 2.77
CA ASP A 58 0.96 12.10 3.12
C ASP A 58 -0.17 11.22 2.58
N TYR A 59 0.00 10.65 1.38
CA TYR A 59 -0.91 9.63 0.85
C TYR A 59 -0.93 8.36 1.71
N ALA A 60 0.23 7.85 2.11
CA ALA A 60 0.30 6.71 3.03
C ALA A 60 -0.40 7.03 4.35
N ARG A 61 -0.15 8.22 4.92
CA ARG A 61 -0.84 8.69 6.12
C ARG A 61 -2.35 8.80 5.92
N PHE A 62 -2.80 9.29 4.77
CA PHE A 62 -4.21 9.37 4.40
C PHE A 62 -4.88 7.98 4.40
N LEU A 63 -4.20 6.97 3.85
CA LEU A 63 -4.66 5.57 3.89
C LEU A 63 -4.69 5.03 5.32
N PHE A 64 -3.58 5.09 6.05
CA PHE A 64 -3.48 4.50 7.41
C PHE A 64 -4.43 5.15 8.41
N LEU A 65 -4.64 6.47 8.33
CA LEU A 65 -5.60 7.18 9.18
C LEU A 65 -7.06 7.05 8.69
N ARG A 66 -7.30 6.27 7.63
CA ARG A 66 -8.61 6.03 7.03
C ARG A 66 -9.37 7.31 6.67
N ARG A 67 -8.64 8.37 6.29
CA ARG A 67 -9.22 9.67 5.92
C ARG A 67 -10.07 9.58 4.65
N HIS A 68 -9.85 8.59 3.80
CA HIS A 68 -10.70 8.26 2.65
C HIS A 68 -12.19 8.09 2.99
N ARG A 69 -12.52 7.68 4.22
CA ARG A 69 -13.92 7.52 4.65
C ARG A 69 -14.65 8.84 4.79
N GLN A 70 -13.91 9.93 5.06
CA GLN A 70 -14.48 11.27 5.21
C GLN A 70 -14.92 11.87 3.88
N LEU A 71 -14.44 11.32 2.75
CA LEU A 71 -14.83 11.74 1.40
C LEU A 71 -16.25 11.32 1.01
N GLY A 72 -16.87 10.40 1.76
CA GLY A 72 -18.18 9.85 1.40
C GLY A 72 -18.21 9.00 0.12
N ASP A 73 -17.06 8.76 -0.52
CA ASP A 73 -16.96 7.94 -1.73
C ASP A 73 -16.71 6.46 -1.39
N ALA A 74 -17.73 5.63 -1.59
CA ALA A 74 -17.69 4.20 -1.33
C ALA A 74 -16.76 3.41 -2.27
N ARG A 75 -16.43 3.94 -3.46
CA ARG A 75 -15.48 3.30 -4.39
C ARG A 75 -14.05 3.53 -3.90
N ILE A 76 -13.71 4.77 -3.58
CA ILE A 76 -12.40 5.13 -3.02
C ILE A 76 -12.18 4.39 -1.70
N SER A 77 -13.21 4.33 -0.85
CA SER A 77 -13.09 3.66 0.45
C SER A 77 -12.83 2.16 0.33
N ARG A 78 -13.53 1.46 -0.58
CA ARG A 78 -13.27 0.04 -0.84
C ARG A 78 -11.88 -0.19 -1.41
N MET A 79 -11.43 0.67 -2.33
CA MET A 79 -10.10 0.56 -2.92
C MET A 79 -8.99 0.72 -1.88
N ALA A 80 -9.13 1.74 -1.03
CA ALA A 80 -8.22 2.00 0.08
C ALA A 80 -8.14 0.83 1.06
N ASP A 81 -9.30 0.28 1.44
CA ASP A 81 -9.37 -0.83 2.38
C ASP A 81 -8.77 -2.13 1.78
N ILE A 82 -8.96 -2.39 0.48
CA ILE A 82 -8.27 -3.50 -0.22
C ILE A 82 -6.76 -3.26 -0.26
N GLN A 83 -6.32 -2.05 -0.62
CA GLN A 83 -4.90 -1.71 -0.67
C GLN A 83 -4.23 -1.88 0.70
N LEU A 84 -4.87 -1.41 1.78
CA LEU A 84 -4.41 -1.60 3.16
C LEU A 84 -4.40 -3.08 3.56
N GLY A 85 -5.41 -3.86 3.15
CA GLY A 85 -5.47 -5.29 3.38
C GLY A 85 -4.30 -6.03 2.74
N LEU A 86 -4.01 -5.76 1.47
CA LEU A 86 -2.88 -6.34 0.73
C LEU A 86 -1.54 -5.97 1.38
N LEU A 87 -1.35 -4.70 1.72
CA LEU A 87 -0.13 -4.23 2.42
C LEU A 87 0.01 -4.87 3.79
N GLY A 88 -1.08 -4.98 4.55
CA GLY A 88 -1.10 -5.60 5.87
C GLY A 88 -0.75 -7.09 5.84
N ILE A 89 -1.33 -7.85 4.90
CA ILE A 89 -1.01 -9.27 4.71
C ILE A 89 0.44 -9.43 4.25
N GLY A 90 0.90 -8.60 3.30
CA GLY A 90 2.29 -8.62 2.83
C GLY A 90 3.29 -8.34 3.96
N ALA A 91 3.05 -7.29 4.76
CA ALA A 91 3.87 -6.95 5.93
C ALA A 91 3.84 -8.06 6.99
N GLY A 92 2.68 -8.67 7.24
CA GLY A 92 2.54 -9.80 8.15
C GLY A 92 3.32 -11.03 7.70
N ALA A 93 3.31 -11.34 6.40
CA ALA A 93 4.11 -12.42 5.83
C ALA A 93 5.62 -12.15 5.97
N MET A 94 6.07 -10.92 5.76
CA MET A 94 7.46 -10.53 5.97
C MET A 94 7.89 -10.63 7.44
N LEU A 95 7.02 -10.22 8.37
CA LEU A 95 7.27 -10.35 9.81
C LEU A 95 7.35 -11.83 10.22
N LEU A 96 6.43 -12.67 9.75
CA LEU A 96 6.46 -14.11 9.99
C LEU A 96 7.76 -14.73 9.46
N MET A 97 8.17 -14.36 8.25
CA MET A 97 9.44 -14.79 7.67
C MET A 97 10.63 -14.41 8.57
N LEU A 98 10.67 -13.17 9.08
CA LEU A 98 11.71 -12.72 10.01
C LEU A 98 11.72 -13.55 11.30
N VAL A 99 10.55 -13.81 11.89
CA VAL A 99 10.43 -14.65 13.10
C VAL A 99 10.95 -16.06 12.83
N LEU A 100 10.58 -16.67 11.70
CA LEU A 100 11.04 -18.00 11.32
C LEU A 100 12.56 -18.06 11.14
N ILE A 101 13.16 -17.01 10.55
CA ILE A 101 14.62 -16.90 10.41
C ILE A 101 15.30 -16.78 11.77
N LEU A 102 14.76 -15.97 12.68
CA LEU A 102 15.32 -15.78 14.02
C LEU A 102 15.18 -17.02 14.92
N MET A 103 14.10 -17.79 14.75
CA MET A 103 13.88 -19.04 15.46
C MET A 103 14.71 -20.19 14.87
N TRP A 104 15.13 -20.08 13.61
CA TRP A 104 16.02 -21.03 12.99
C TRP A 104 17.43 -20.86 13.58
N ARG A 105 17.80 -21.76 14.51
CA ARG A 105 19.21 -22.00 14.83
C ARG A 105 19.77 -23.06 13.89
N PRO A 106 20.91 -22.82 13.20
CA PRO A 106 21.54 -23.82 12.35
C PRO A 106 21.95 -25.06 13.16
#